data_AF-A0A926A006-F1
#
_entry.id   AF-A0A926A006-F1
#
_cell.length_a   1.000
_cell.length_b   1.000
_cell.length_c   1.000
_cell.angle_alpha   90.00
_cell.angle_beta   90.00
_cell.angle_gamma   90.00
#
_symmetry.space_group_name_H-M   'P 1'
#
loop_
_entity.id
_entity.type
_entity.pdbx_description
1 polymer ?
#
loop_
_entity_poly.entity_id
_entity_poly.type
_entity_poly.pdbx_seq_one_letter_code
_entity_poly.pdbx_strand_id
1 'polypeptide(L)'
;LGLYALVQVLVPLRHFLYPGDVHWTEEGHHFAWHMMLRAKSGSLTYRVVLPDGRTETVAPATYLTPRQTSKLVGQPDCILQFAHFLAADYRRRGLGPVAVYADSWVQLNRRPGRSLVSPTVNLAAQPRTLGQYPWISPVPPLR
;
A
#
# COMPACT_ATOMS: atom_id res chain seq x y z
N LEU A 1 -27.46 12.03 -19.86
CA LEU A 1 -28.01 11.57 -18.56
C LEU A 1 -27.79 10.06 -18.34
N GLY A 2 -28.22 9.17 -19.25
CA GLY A 2 -28.07 7.71 -19.07
C GLY A 2 -26.62 7.23 -18.82
N LEU A 3 -25.66 7.68 -19.62
CA LEU A 3 -24.23 7.35 -19.42
C LEU A 3 -23.73 7.80 -18.04
N TYR A 4 -24.10 9.00 -17.61
CA TYR A 4 -23.73 9.53 -16.30
C TYR A 4 -24.31 8.67 -15.16
N ALA A 5 -25.59 8.31 -15.24
CA ALA A 5 -26.23 7.44 -14.27
C ALA A 5 -25.56 6.05 -14.22
N LEU A 6 -25.20 5.49 -15.37
CA LEU A 6 -24.49 4.21 -15.45
C LEU A 6 -23.13 4.29 -14.73
N VAL A 7 -22.35 5.35 -14.96
CA VAL A 7 -21.05 5.55 -14.29
C VAL A 7 -21.21 5.68 -12.77
N GLN A 8 -22.23 6.41 -12.29
CA GLN A 8 -22.51 6.58 -10.86
C GLN A 8 -22.88 5.26 -10.15
N VAL A 9 -23.37 4.26 -10.89
CA VAL A 9 -23.70 2.93 -10.34
C VAL A 9 -22.53 1.95 -10.49
N LEU A 10 -21.89 1.91 -11.67
CA LEU A 10 -20.82 0.95 -11.94
C LEU A 10 -19.54 1.25 -11.14
N VAL A 11 -19.18 2.52 -10.96
CA VAL A 11 -17.95 2.88 -10.25
C VAL A 11 -17.98 2.41 -8.79
N PRO A 12 -19.04 2.64 -8.00
CA PRO A 12 -19.11 2.11 -6.63
C PRO A 12 -19.17 0.59 -6.56
N LEU A 13 -19.81 -0.08 -7.53
CA LEU A 13 -19.97 -1.54 -7.57
C LEU A 13 -18.75 -2.30 -8.12
N ARG A 14 -17.78 -1.62 -8.75
CA ARG A 14 -16.60 -2.28 -9.36
C ARG A 14 -15.76 -3.11 -8.38
N HIS A 15 -15.88 -2.85 -7.08
CA HIS A 15 -15.16 -3.60 -6.05
C HIS A 15 -15.52 -5.10 -6.06
N PHE A 16 -16.71 -5.49 -6.55
CA PHE A 16 -17.09 -6.88 -6.76
C PHE A 16 -16.25 -7.62 -7.81
N LEU A 17 -15.52 -6.90 -8.66
CA LEU A 17 -14.63 -7.48 -9.66
C LEU A 17 -13.26 -7.88 -9.09
N TYR A 18 -12.95 -7.47 -7.86
CA TYR A 18 -11.69 -7.76 -7.18
C TYR A 18 -11.91 -8.88 -6.16
N PRO A 19 -11.19 -10.01 -6.26
CA PRO A 19 -11.28 -11.05 -5.26
C PRO A 19 -10.61 -10.63 -3.94
N GLY A 20 -11.18 -11.07 -2.83
CA GLY A 20 -10.64 -10.85 -1.49
C GLY A 20 -11.38 -9.75 -0.70
N ASP A 21 -10.78 -9.36 0.43
CA ASP A 21 -11.34 -8.32 1.31
C ASP A 21 -10.85 -6.94 0.85
N VAL A 22 -11.74 -6.19 0.21
CA VAL A 22 -11.49 -4.84 -0.31
C VAL A 22 -11.08 -3.86 0.79
N HIS A 23 -11.54 -4.06 2.04
CA HIS A 23 -11.08 -3.22 3.14
C HIS A 23 -9.61 -3.49 3.47
N TRP A 24 -9.08 -4.68 3.17
CA TRP A 24 -7.68 -5.04 3.37
C TRP A 24 -6.79 -4.67 2.18
N THR A 25 -7.14 -5.09 0.96
CA THR A 25 -6.32 -4.85 -0.24
C THR A 25 -6.43 -3.42 -0.77
N GLU A 26 -7.53 -2.72 -0.46
CA GLU A 26 -7.94 -1.44 -1.03
C GLU A 26 -8.19 -1.44 -2.55
N GLU A 27 -8.18 -2.60 -3.18
CA GLU A 27 -8.45 -2.76 -4.60
C GLU A 27 -9.94 -2.46 -4.88
N GLY A 28 -10.21 -1.47 -5.75
CA GLY A 28 -11.58 -1.02 -6.00
C GLY A 28 -12.26 -0.26 -4.84
N HIS A 29 -11.55 0.01 -3.73
CA HIS A 29 -12.11 0.61 -2.52
C HIS A 29 -12.54 2.08 -2.68
N HIS A 30 -11.76 2.87 -3.41
CA HIS A 30 -12.10 4.28 -3.64
C HIS A 30 -13.45 4.41 -4.37
N PHE A 31 -14.31 5.33 -3.95
CA PHE A 31 -15.67 5.53 -4.49
C PHE A 31 -16.66 4.38 -4.27
N ALA A 32 -16.29 3.31 -3.57
CA ALA A 32 -17.25 2.30 -3.14
C ALA A 32 -18.13 2.85 -2.02
N TRP A 33 -19.42 2.50 -1.98
CA TRP A 33 -20.35 3.02 -0.96
C TRP A 33 -19.96 2.63 0.47
N HIS A 34 -19.28 1.50 0.65
CA HIS A 34 -18.82 0.97 1.94
C HIS A 34 -17.38 1.37 2.29
N MET A 35 -16.82 2.39 1.62
CA MET A 35 -15.43 2.84 1.81
C MET A 35 -15.13 3.26 3.26
N MET A 36 -16.11 3.84 3.95
CA MET A 36 -15.95 4.33 5.33
C MET A 36 -16.18 3.26 6.41
N LEU A 37 -16.51 2.01 6.06
CA LEU A 37 -16.82 0.94 7.02
C LEU A 37 -15.56 0.21 7.56
N ARG A 38 -14.43 0.90 7.65
CA ARG A 38 -13.17 0.31 8.11
C ARG A 38 -12.29 1.28 8.88
N ALA A 39 -11.52 0.73 9.80
CA ALA A 39 -10.39 1.36 10.44
C ALA A 39 -9.15 0.47 10.29
N LYS A 40 -8.04 1.07 9.84
CA LYS A 40 -6.72 0.44 9.85
C LYS A 40 -5.77 1.24 10.72
N SER A 41 -4.94 0.52 11.47
CA SER A 41 -3.85 1.07 12.26
C SER A 41 -2.66 0.13 12.19
N GLY A 42 -1.45 0.65 12.34
CA GLY A 42 -0.26 -0.16 12.18
C GLY A 42 1.03 0.63 12.24
N SER A 43 2.12 -0.05 11.89
CA SER A 43 3.45 0.52 11.69
C SER A 43 3.95 0.18 10.29
N LEU A 44 4.87 1.01 9.80
CA LEU A 44 5.54 0.81 8.54
C LEU A 44 6.95 1.36 8.59
N THR A 45 7.89 0.53 8.16
CA THR A 45 9.29 0.89 7.99
C THR A 45 9.77 0.38 6.65
N TYR A 46 10.63 1.13 5.97
CA TYR A 46 11.26 0.70 4.72
C TYR A 46 12.67 0.22 4.96
N ARG A 47 13.05 -0.83 4.24
CA ARG A 47 14.42 -1.34 4.17
C ARG A 47 14.92 -1.13 2.76
N VAL A 48 15.91 -0.25 2.61
CA VAL A 48 16.54 0.12 1.34
C VAL A 48 17.89 -0.60 1.25
N VAL A 49 18.09 -1.35 0.18
CA VAL A 49 19.34 -2.07 -0.09
C VAL A 49 20.06 -1.39 -1.24
N LEU A 50 21.28 -0.93 -0.97
CA LEU A 50 22.15 -0.25 -1.93
C LEU A 50 22.88 -1.25 -2.84
N PRO A 51 23.42 -0.80 -3.99
CA PRO A 51 24.20 -1.65 -4.89
C PRO A 51 25.41 -2.33 -4.25
N ASP A 52 25.99 -1.72 -3.23
CA ASP A 52 27.15 -2.23 -2.48
C ASP A 52 26.78 -3.24 -1.38
N GLY A 53 25.50 -3.58 -1.25
CA GLY A 53 24.97 -4.51 -0.25
C GLY A 53 24.65 -3.87 1.09
N ARG A 54 24.96 -2.58 1.30
CA ARG A 54 24.55 -1.88 2.53
C ARG A 54 23.03 -1.78 2.59
N THR A 55 22.51 -1.94 3.80
CA THR A 55 21.08 -1.86 4.08
C THR A 55 20.80 -0.70 5.00
N GLU A 56 19.87 0.17 4.62
CA GLU A 56 19.42 1.31 5.40
C GLU A 56 17.94 1.16 5.75
N THR A 57 17.59 1.53 6.97
CA THR A 57 16.21 1.51 7.46
C THR A 57 15.66 2.93 7.45
N VAL A 58 14.55 3.14 6.74
CA VAL A 58 13.94 4.46 6.54
C VAL A 58 12.53 4.48 7.11
N ALA A 59 12.29 5.40 8.05
CA ALA A 59 10.95 5.68 8.55
C ALA A 59 10.24 6.69 7.64
N PRO A 60 8.96 6.47 7.24
CA PRO A 60 8.22 7.43 6.42
C PRO A 60 8.08 8.80 7.08
N ALA A 61 8.04 8.84 8.42
CA ALA A 61 7.94 10.06 9.21
C ALA A 61 9.14 11.01 9.03
N THR A 62 10.27 10.53 8.48
CA THR A 62 11.42 11.39 8.13
C THR A 62 11.14 12.26 6.90
N TYR A 63 10.23 11.83 6.02
CA TYR A 63 9.89 12.52 4.77
C TYR A 63 8.48 13.12 4.76
N LEU A 64 7.58 12.56 5.55
CA LEU A 64 6.16 12.83 5.49
C LEU A 64 5.64 13.41 6.80
N THR A 65 4.61 14.25 6.69
CA THR A 65 3.86 14.72 7.85
C THR A 65 3.20 13.55 8.60
N PRO A 66 2.85 13.71 9.89
CA PRO A 66 2.13 12.67 10.65
C PRO A 66 0.84 12.21 9.96
N ARG A 67 0.09 13.15 9.37
CA ARG A 67 -1.16 12.84 8.63
C ARG A 67 -0.92 11.99 7.39
N GLN A 68 0.11 12.33 6.60
CA GLN A 68 0.49 11.54 5.42
C GLN A 68 0.99 10.15 5.81
N THR A 69 1.82 10.07 6.86
CA THR A 69 2.34 8.79 7.39
C THR A 69 1.20 7.88 7.84
N SER A 70 0.26 8.41 8.63
CA SER A 70 -0.91 7.65 9.09
C SER A 70 -1.74 7.10 7.93
N LYS A 71 -1.95 7.91 6.89
CA LYS A 71 -2.65 7.45 5.67
C LYS A 71 -1.86 6.34 4.98
N LEU A 72 -0.57 6.54 4.77
CA LEU A 72 0.29 5.64 4.01
C LEU A 72 0.39 4.23 4.62
N VAL A 73 0.45 4.10 5.96
CA VAL A 73 0.57 2.79 6.65
C VAL A 73 -0.55 1.81 6.26
N GLY A 74 -1.79 2.30 6.07
CA GLY A 74 -2.95 1.44 5.81
C GLY A 74 -3.23 1.15 4.34
N GLN A 75 -2.47 1.74 3.41
CA GLN A 75 -2.81 1.79 1.99
C GLN A 75 -1.70 1.18 1.12
N PRO A 76 -1.88 -0.03 0.56
CA PRO A 76 -0.87 -0.70 -0.24
C PRO A 76 -0.34 0.13 -1.42
N ASP A 77 -1.22 0.86 -2.12
CA ASP A 77 -0.81 1.71 -3.25
C ASP A 77 0.05 2.90 -2.79
N CYS A 78 -0.24 3.49 -1.62
CA CYS A 78 0.61 4.55 -1.06
C CYS A 78 1.96 4.01 -0.58
N ILE A 79 1.99 2.78 -0.06
CA ILE A 79 3.25 2.10 0.30
C ILE A 79 4.11 1.92 -0.96
N LEU A 80 3.53 1.41 -2.04
CA LEU A 80 4.22 1.25 -3.32
C LEU A 80 4.69 2.61 -3.89
N GLN A 81 3.82 3.62 -3.87
CA GLN A 81 4.16 4.96 -4.36
C GLN A 81 5.34 5.56 -3.59
N PHE A 82 5.39 5.38 -2.27
CA PHE A 82 6.50 5.88 -1.47
C PHE A 82 7.79 5.08 -1.69
N ALA A 83 7.69 3.77 -1.95
CA ALA A 83 8.86 2.98 -2.36
C ALA A 83 9.47 3.50 -3.68
N HIS A 84 8.65 3.88 -4.66
CA HIS A 84 9.12 4.52 -5.89
C HIS A 84 9.75 5.89 -5.64
N PHE A 85 9.15 6.68 -4.74
CA PHE A 85 9.72 7.95 -4.31
C PHE A 85 11.10 7.76 -3.66
N LEU A 86 11.27 6.80 -2.75
CA LEU A 86 12.55 6.49 -2.13
C LEU A 86 13.59 6.05 -3.17
N ALA A 87 13.22 5.15 -4.08
CA ALA A 87 14.13 4.70 -5.14
C ALA A 87 14.60 5.87 -6.03
N ALA A 88 13.69 6.79 -6.37
CA ALA A 88 14.03 7.99 -7.12
C ALA A 88 14.92 8.95 -6.32
N ASP A 89 14.68 9.09 -5.01
CA ASP A 89 15.46 9.94 -4.12
C ASP A 89 16.91 9.47 -4.00
N TYR A 90 17.11 8.18 -3.72
CA TYR A 90 18.44 7.56 -3.65
C TYR A 90 19.19 7.66 -4.99
N ARG A 91 18.49 7.51 -6.12
CA ARG A 91 19.07 7.71 -7.44
C ARG A 91 19.54 9.16 -7.64
N ARG A 92 18.76 10.16 -7.22
CA ARG A 92 19.17 11.58 -7.29
C ARG A 92 20.39 11.89 -6.43
N ARG A 93 20.57 11.15 -5.33
CA ARG A 93 21.74 11.23 -4.44
C ARG A 93 22.97 10.48 -4.98
N GLY A 94 22.88 9.83 -6.14
CA GLY A 94 23.97 9.04 -6.72
C GLY A 94 24.15 7.64 -6.10
N LEU A 95 23.17 7.15 -5.33
CA LEU A 95 23.22 5.87 -4.61
C LEU A 95 22.33 4.78 -5.24
N GLY A 96 21.77 5.03 -6.44
CA GLY A 96 20.92 4.09 -7.16
C GLY A 96 21.68 3.20 -8.16
N PRO A 97 21.07 2.10 -8.63
CA PRO A 97 19.71 1.61 -8.35
C PRO A 97 19.61 0.88 -6.99
N VAL A 98 18.57 1.20 -6.20
CA VAL A 98 18.32 0.57 -4.90
C VAL A 98 17.13 -0.40 -4.96
N ALA A 99 17.16 -1.43 -4.13
CA ALA A 99 15.99 -2.26 -3.86
C ALA A 99 15.27 -1.76 -2.60
N VAL A 100 13.94 -1.67 -2.65
CA VAL A 100 13.14 -1.13 -1.53
C VAL A 100 12.13 -2.18 -1.10
N TYR A 101 12.22 -2.56 0.16
CA TYR A 101 11.31 -3.50 0.82
C TYR A 101 10.52 -2.76 1.90
N ALA A 102 9.28 -3.20 2.15
CA ALA A 102 8.44 -2.63 3.20
C ALA A 102 8.19 -3.66 4.29
N ASP A 103 8.52 -3.30 5.53
CA ASP A 103 8.04 -4.00 6.71
C ASP A 103 6.80 -3.27 7.23
N SER A 104 5.64 -3.84 6.92
CA SER A 104 4.34 -3.30 7.29
C SER A 104 3.71 -4.23 8.32
N TRP A 105 3.08 -3.68 9.36
CA TRP A 105 2.29 -4.44 10.32
C TRP A 105 0.99 -3.70 10.59
N VAL A 106 -0.13 -4.26 10.14
CA VAL A 106 -1.43 -3.57 10.10
C VAL A 106 -2.52 -4.42 10.71
N GLN A 107 -3.40 -3.76 11.46
CA GLN A 107 -4.65 -4.30 11.98
C GLN A 107 -5.81 -3.73 11.17
N LEU A 108 -6.84 -4.56 10.93
CA LEU A 108 -8.10 -4.15 10.32
C LEU A 108 -9.23 -4.39 11.32
N ASN A 109 -9.97 -3.36 11.70
CA ASN A 109 -11.15 -3.48 12.57
C ASN A 109 -10.94 -4.36 13.82
N ARG A 110 -9.84 -4.13 14.57
CA ARG A 110 -9.44 -4.90 15.77
C ARG A 110 -9.12 -6.39 15.54
N ARG A 111 -9.02 -6.86 14.30
CA ARG A 111 -8.45 -8.18 13.98
C ARG A 111 -6.98 -8.25 14.39
N PRO A 112 -6.39 -9.46 14.57
CA PRO A 112 -4.97 -9.61 14.81
C PRO A 112 -4.14 -8.89 13.74
N GLY A 113 -3.01 -8.32 14.16
CA GLY A 113 -2.10 -7.65 13.23
C GLY A 113 -1.51 -8.66 12.26
N ARG A 114 -1.31 -8.22 11.02
CA ARG A 114 -0.63 -8.99 9.98
C ARG A 114 0.18 -8.06 9.10
N SER A 115 1.21 -8.60 8.46
CA SER A 115 1.90 -7.86 7.43
C SER A 115 0.99 -7.56 6.24
N LEU A 116 0.86 -6.29 5.87
CA LEU A 116 -0.02 -5.86 4.77
C LEU A 116 0.62 -6.16 3.41
N VAL A 117 1.92 -5.91 3.31
CA VAL A 117 2.76 -6.08 2.12
C VAL A 117 3.89 -7.05 2.42
N SER A 118 4.18 -7.95 1.49
CA SER A 118 5.27 -8.91 1.65
C SER A 118 6.63 -8.22 1.86
N PRO A 119 7.35 -8.53 2.96
CA PRO A 119 8.64 -7.91 3.26
C PRO A 119 9.80 -8.42 2.37
N THR A 120 9.54 -9.43 1.54
CA THR A 120 10.53 -10.06 0.64
C THR A 120 10.44 -9.54 -0.79
N VAL A 121 9.40 -8.77 -1.13
CA VAL A 121 9.19 -8.25 -2.48
C VAL A 121 9.85 -6.88 -2.62
N ASN A 122 10.69 -6.72 -3.66
CA ASN A 122 11.24 -5.42 -4.01
C ASN A 122 10.16 -4.55 -4.66
N LEU A 123 9.60 -3.62 -3.89
CA LEU A 123 8.55 -2.71 -4.32
C LEU A 123 9.05 -1.68 -5.34
N ALA A 124 10.34 -1.34 -5.33
CA ALA A 124 10.90 -0.42 -6.31
C ALA A 124 10.78 -0.95 -7.76
N ALA A 125 10.69 -2.27 -7.92
CA ALA A 125 10.54 -2.94 -9.21
C ALA A 125 9.08 -3.26 -9.57
N GLN A 126 8.12 -3.07 -8.66
CA GLN A 126 6.71 -3.39 -8.92
C GLN A 126 6.00 -2.22 -9.63
N PRO A 127 5.22 -2.48 -10.70
CA PRO A 127 4.45 -1.44 -11.35
C PRO A 127 3.24 -1.04 -10.50
N ARG A 128 2.81 0.22 -10.60
CA ARG A 128 1.50 0.65 -10.10
C ARG A 128 0.45 0.32 -11.13
N THR A 129 -0.61 -0.36 -10.72
CA THR A 129 -1.72 -0.75 -11.61
C THR A 129 -3.06 -0.54 -10.92
N LEU A 130 -4.13 -0.56 -11.71
CA LEU A 130 -5.50 -0.63 -11.17
C LEU A 130 -5.91 -2.08 -10.84
N GLY A 131 -5.08 -3.05 -11.19
CA GLY A 131 -5.31 -4.47 -10.98
C GLY A 131 -4.84 -4.94 -9.61
N GLN A 132 -4.78 -6.25 -9.46
CA GLN A 132 -4.40 -6.85 -8.19
C GLN A 132 -2.91 -6.79 -7.94
N TYR A 133 -2.54 -6.61 -6.68
CA TYR A 133 -1.16 -6.68 -6.24
C TYR A 133 -0.88 -8.04 -5.57
N PRO A 134 -0.10 -8.93 -6.22
CA PRO A 134 0.13 -10.29 -5.71
C PRO A 134 0.96 -10.32 -4.42
N TRP A 135 1.61 -9.21 -4.08
CA TRP A 135 2.44 -9.05 -2.89
C TRP A 135 1.66 -8.54 -1.67
N ILE A 136 0.36 -8.28 -1.79
CA ILE A 136 -0.50 -7.99 -0.64
C ILE A 136 -0.82 -9.32 0.07
N SER A 137 -0.57 -9.37 1.37
CA SER A 137 -0.89 -10.56 2.17
C SER A 137 -2.40 -10.76 2.26
N PRO A 138 -2.91 -11.98 2.46
CA PRO A 138 -4.33 -12.20 2.69
C PRO A 138 -4.78 -11.58 4.02
N VAL A 139 -6.05 -11.17 4.09
CA VAL A 139 -6.64 -10.56 5.28
C VAL A 139 -6.47 -11.45 6.52
N PRO A 140 -6.17 -10.91 7.71
CA PRO A 140 -6.17 -11.69 8.94
C PRO A 140 -7.56 -12.28 9.23
N PRO A 141 -7.63 -13.48 9.83
CA PRO A 141 -8.90 -14.09 10.22
C PRO A 141 -9.63 -13.25 11.27
N LEU A 142 -10.95 -13.42 11.33
CA LEU A 142 -11.74 -12.93 12.46
C LEU A 142 -11.33 -13.68 13.73
N ARG A 143 -11.32 -12.99 14.87
CA ARG A 143 -11.15 -13.64 16.18
C ARG A 143 -12.36 -14.49 16.51
#